data_AF-H2YUV8-F1
#
_entry.id   AF-H2YUV8-F1
#
_cell.length_a   1.000
_cell.length_b   1.000
_cell.length_c   1.000
_cell.angle_alpha   90.00
_cell.angle_beta   90.00
_cell.angle_gamma   90.00
#
_symmetry.space_group_name_H-M   'P 1'
#
loop_
_entity.id
_entity.type
_entity.pdbx_description
1 polymer ?
#
loop_
_entity_poly.entity_id
_entity_poly.type
_entity_poly.pdbx_seq_one_letter_code
_entity_poly.pdbx_strand_id
1 'polypeptide(L)'
;MKNNPANEMAKVTSLGYRVILASPWYLDHLTVGEDWKKYYMYEPANFNGTAEQKALLIGGEACLWGEYVDATNVTPRLWPRASAVAERLWSQETVNDVDAATPRLHQHRCRMVQRGIPAEPLHPSYCAFDWRNKK
;
A
#
# COMPACT_ATOMS: atom_id res chain seq x y z
N MET A 1 7.12 -2.18 19.26
CA MET A 1 7.47 -0.76 18.99
C MET A 1 6.58 0.11 19.88
N LYS A 2 7.14 1.12 20.57
CA LYS A 2 6.46 1.85 21.65
C LYS A 2 5.44 2.91 21.19
N ASN A 3 5.30 3.16 19.88
CA ASN A 3 4.43 4.22 19.36
C ASN A 3 3.38 3.62 18.41
N ASN A 4 2.12 3.65 18.82
CA ASN A 4 0.97 3.29 17.98
C ASN A 4 0.66 4.47 17.05
N PRO A 5 0.64 4.29 15.71
CA PRO A 5 0.35 5.37 14.77
C PRO A 5 -0.94 6.12 15.07
N ALA A 6 -2.00 5.43 15.53
CA ALA A 6 -3.26 6.06 15.89
C ALA A 6 -3.13 7.07 17.04
N ASN A 7 -2.27 6.78 18.02
CA ASN A 7 -2.04 7.67 19.15
C ASN A 7 -1.26 8.92 18.72
N GLU A 8 -0.26 8.75 17.85
CA GLU A 8 0.50 9.88 17.30
C GLU A 8 -0.37 10.76 16.38
N MET A 9 -1.20 10.14 15.53
CA MET A 9 -2.16 10.89 14.71
C MET A 9 -3.11 11.72 15.59
N ALA A 10 -3.77 11.09 16.58
CA ALA A 10 -4.65 11.80 17.50
C ALA A 10 -3.97 13.00 18.18
N LYS A 11 -2.73 12.79 18.66
CA LYS A 11 -1.91 13.82 19.28
C LYS A 11 -1.62 14.98 18.31
N VAL A 12 -1.09 14.69 17.12
CA VAL A 12 -0.69 15.72 16.15
C VAL A 12 -1.91 16.49 15.63
N THR A 13 -3.02 15.80 15.35
CA THR A 13 -4.27 16.46 14.90
C THR A 13 -4.91 17.29 16.02
N SER A 14 -4.78 16.88 17.30
CA SER A 14 -5.27 17.69 18.42
C SER A 14 -4.52 19.02 18.59
N LEU A 15 -3.29 19.10 18.09
CA LEU A 15 -2.51 20.33 18.03
C LEU A 15 -2.83 21.17 16.78
N GLY A 16 -3.76 20.72 15.93
CA GLY A 16 -4.20 21.45 14.74
C GLY A 16 -3.31 21.29 13.51
N TYR A 17 -2.35 20.36 13.51
CA TYR A 17 -1.44 20.15 12.37
C TYR A 17 -2.01 19.16 11.36
N ARG A 18 -1.71 19.40 10.09
CA ARG A 18 -1.96 18.44 9.00
C ARG A 18 -1.00 17.25 9.09
N VAL A 19 -1.49 16.06 8.77
CA VAL A 19 -0.76 14.79 8.94
C VAL A 19 -0.71 14.00 7.64
N ILE A 20 0.45 13.41 7.37
CA ILE A 20 0.68 12.37 6.36
C ILE A 20 1.03 11.08 7.12
N LEU A 21 0.37 9.98 6.79
CA LEU A 21 0.62 8.68 7.40
C LEU A 21 1.54 7.80 6.55
N ALA A 22 2.60 7.25 7.12
CA ALA A 22 3.51 6.34 6.40
C ALA A 22 3.85 5.05 7.17
N SER A 23 3.78 5.06 8.50
CA SER A 23 4.28 3.97 9.34
C SER A 23 3.71 2.57 9.09
N PRO A 24 2.43 2.37 8.69
CA PRO A 24 1.90 1.04 8.40
C PRO A 24 2.35 0.50 7.03
N TRP A 25 2.89 1.36 6.17
CA TRP A 25 3.18 1.10 4.76
C TRP A 25 4.68 1.16 4.48
N TYR A 26 5.47 0.49 5.33
CA TYR A 26 6.88 0.21 5.06
C TYR A 26 6.97 -1.07 4.24
N LEU A 27 7.28 -0.91 2.95
CA LEU A 27 7.37 -1.99 1.97
C LEU A 27 8.74 -2.67 1.98
N ASP A 28 9.77 -2.01 2.50
CA ASP A 28 11.09 -2.60 2.72
C ASP A 28 11.04 -3.77 3.73
N HIS A 29 10.13 -3.69 4.72
CA HIS A 29 9.80 -4.77 5.64
C HIS A 29 9.04 -5.92 4.94
N LEU A 30 9.78 -6.84 4.35
CA LEU A 30 9.22 -8.04 3.72
C LEU A 30 8.74 -9.06 4.75
N THR A 31 7.58 -9.67 4.49
CA THR A 31 7.09 -10.84 5.22
C THR A 31 6.70 -11.95 4.25
N VAL A 32 6.71 -13.20 4.71
CA VAL A 32 6.30 -14.34 3.88
C VAL A 32 4.79 -14.29 3.65
N GLY A 33 4.37 -14.45 2.39
CA GLY A 33 2.96 -14.52 1.99
C GLY A 33 2.44 -13.20 1.40
N GLU A 34 1.14 -12.96 1.57
CA GLU A 34 0.41 -11.86 0.94
C GLU A 34 0.33 -10.61 1.83
N ASP A 35 1.47 -9.99 2.10
CA ASP A 35 1.58 -8.80 2.95
C ASP A 35 0.81 -7.57 2.43
N TRP A 36 0.55 -7.50 1.12
CA TRP A 36 -0.30 -6.49 0.50
C TRP A 36 -1.68 -6.38 1.16
N LYS A 37 -2.23 -7.49 1.66
CA LYS A 37 -3.53 -7.52 2.37
C LYS A 37 -3.47 -6.67 3.63
N LYS A 38 -2.35 -6.72 4.37
CA LYS A 38 -2.13 -5.89 5.56
C LYS A 38 -2.11 -4.41 5.20
N TYR A 39 -1.45 -4.04 4.10
CA TYR A 39 -1.40 -2.65 3.65
C TYR A 39 -2.78 -2.14 3.23
N TYR A 40 -3.54 -2.97 2.51
CA TYR A 40 -4.89 -2.64 2.02
C TYR A 40 -5.93 -2.47 3.15
N MET A 41 -5.87 -3.33 4.18
CA MET A 41 -6.82 -3.33 5.30
C MET A 41 -6.55 -2.23 6.35
N TYR A 42 -5.39 -1.56 6.29
CA TYR A 42 -5.11 -0.49 7.25
C TYR A 42 -5.98 0.72 6.95
N GLU A 43 -6.84 1.13 7.90
CA GLU A 43 -7.72 2.29 7.77
C GLU A 43 -7.07 3.54 8.41
N PRO A 44 -6.58 4.52 7.62
CA PRO A 44 -5.89 5.71 8.12
C PRO A 44 -6.73 6.57 9.06
N ALA A 45 -8.05 6.66 8.84
CA ALA A 45 -8.93 7.49 9.66
C ALA A 45 -9.37 6.80 10.98
N ASN A 46 -8.90 5.58 11.24
CA ASN A 46 -9.24 4.82 12.44
C ASN A 46 -8.38 5.19 13.65
N PHE A 47 -8.54 6.44 14.12
CA PHE A 47 -7.97 6.93 15.37
C PHE A 47 -8.99 7.74 16.17
N ASN A 48 -8.71 7.94 17.46
CA ASN A 48 -9.56 8.72 18.35
C ASN A 48 -9.39 10.22 18.04
N GLY A 49 -10.45 10.86 17.55
CA GLY A 49 -10.47 12.28 17.25
C GLY A 49 -11.83 12.72 16.68
N THR A 50 -12.11 14.02 16.76
CA THR A 50 -13.32 14.62 16.16
C THR A 50 -13.27 14.58 14.63
N ALA A 51 -14.39 14.87 13.97
CA ALA A 51 -14.43 14.95 12.51
C ALA A 51 -13.45 16.00 11.96
N GLU A 52 -13.31 17.13 12.65
CA GLU A 52 -12.40 18.22 12.30
C GLU A 52 -10.94 17.79 12.45
N GLN A 53 -10.63 17.01 13.49
CA GLN A 53 -9.29 16.44 13.67
C GLN A 53 -8.96 15.42 12.58
N LYS A 54 -9.92 14.55 12.23
CA LYS A 54 -9.75 13.58 11.14
C LYS A 54 -9.58 14.24 9.77
N ALA A 55 -10.22 15.40 9.54
CA ALA A 55 -10.03 16.18 8.31
C ALA A 55 -8.62 16.74 8.13
N LEU A 56 -7.78 16.77 9.18
CA LEU A 56 -6.38 17.17 9.08
C LEU A 56 -5.48 16.05 8.52
N LEU A 57 -5.97 14.81 8.44
CA LEU A 57 -5.29 13.74 7.72
C LEU A 57 -5.45 13.96 6.21
N ILE A 58 -4.35 14.32 5.55
CA ILE A 58 -4.37 14.70 4.13
C ILE A 58 -3.95 13.58 3.18
N GLY A 59 -3.63 12.40 3.72
CA GLY A 59 -3.25 11.23 2.94
C GLY A 59 -2.09 10.47 3.60
N GLY A 60 -1.26 9.84 2.78
CA GLY A 60 -0.13 9.08 3.27
C GLY A 60 0.80 8.58 2.16
N GLU A 61 1.83 7.83 2.57
CA GLU A 61 2.93 7.44 1.71
C GLU A 61 3.31 5.97 1.93
N ALA A 62 3.57 5.26 0.83
CA ALA A 62 4.22 3.96 0.87
C ALA A 62 5.75 4.18 0.86
N CYS A 63 6.45 3.71 1.88
CA CYS A 63 7.90 3.86 1.98
C CYS A 63 8.61 2.59 1.52
N LEU A 64 9.63 2.74 0.68
CA LEU A 64 10.54 1.67 0.30
C LEU A 64 11.97 2.16 0.55
N TRP A 65 12.48 1.92 1.75
CA TRP A 65 13.83 2.34 2.15
C TRP A 65 14.91 1.52 1.43
N GLY A 66 16.07 2.17 1.21
CA GLY A 66 17.11 1.75 0.26
C GLY A 66 18.13 0.74 0.79
N GLU A 67 18.07 0.34 2.07
CA GLU A 67 19.12 -0.47 2.72
C GLU A 67 19.39 -1.79 2.00
N TYR A 68 18.33 -2.38 1.45
CA TYR A 68 18.38 -3.64 0.67
C TYR A 68 17.66 -3.51 -0.67
N VAL A 69 17.52 -2.28 -1.18
CA VAL A 69 16.78 -1.97 -2.39
C VAL A 69 17.64 -1.18 -3.36
N ASP A 70 17.78 -1.71 -4.57
CA ASP A 70 18.48 -1.06 -5.66
C ASP A 70 17.78 -1.37 -7.01
N ALA A 71 18.42 -0.99 -8.12
CA ALA A 71 17.87 -1.22 -9.46
C ALA A 71 17.60 -2.71 -9.78
N THR A 72 18.22 -3.66 -9.08
CA THR A 72 18.04 -5.09 -9.32
C THR A 72 16.71 -5.62 -8.81
N ASN A 73 16.13 -4.98 -7.77
CA ASN A 73 14.95 -5.50 -7.08
C ASN A 73 13.87 -4.46 -6.77
N VAL A 74 14.09 -3.16 -7.04
CA VAL A 74 13.14 -2.09 -6.68
C VAL A 74 11.75 -2.32 -7.25
N THR A 75 11.64 -2.66 -8.54
CA THR A 75 10.35 -2.79 -9.22
C THR A 75 9.53 -3.98 -8.73
N PRO A 76 10.05 -5.23 -8.68
CA PRO A 76 9.26 -6.35 -8.17
C PRO A 76 8.93 -6.19 -6.69
N ARG A 77 9.82 -5.57 -5.90
CA ARG A 77 9.54 -5.31 -4.48
C ARG A 77 8.47 -4.24 -4.31
N LEU A 78 8.43 -3.22 -5.16
CA LEU A 78 7.46 -2.14 -5.04
C LEU A 78 6.07 -2.56 -5.55
N TRP A 79 6.00 -3.24 -6.69
CA TRP A 79 4.75 -3.53 -7.39
C TRP A 79 4.43 -5.03 -7.41
N PRO A 80 3.18 -5.43 -7.11
CA PRO A 80 1.98 -4.61 -6.95
C PRO A 80 1.69 -4.19 -5.49
N ARG A 81 2.60 -4.43 -4.53
CA ARG A 81 2.32 -4.16 -3.10
C ARG A 81 1.96 -2.70 -2.83
N ALA A 82 2.63 -1.75 -3.46
CA ALA A 82 2.30 -0.32 -3.37
C ALA A 82 0.92 0.02 -3.95
N SER A 83 0.38 -0.80 -4.87
CA SER A 83 -0.97 -0.59 -5.41
C SER A 83 -2.05 -0.78 -4.34
N ALA A 84 -1.81 -1.61 -3.32
CA ALA A 84 -2.71 -1.76 -2.18
C ALA A 84 -2.85 -0.44 -1.39
N VAL A 85 -1.73 0.24 -1.16
CA VAL A 85 -1.68 1.56 -0.51
C VAL A 85 -2.36 2.61 -1.39
N ALA A 86 -2.09 2.58 -2.70
CA ALA A 86 -2.71 3.48 -3.65
C ALA A 86 -4.25 3.37 -3.65
N GLU A 87 -4.80 2.15 -3.62
CA GLU A 87 -6.25 1.95 -3.57
C GLU A 87 -6.85 2.46 -2.26
N ARG A 88 -6.20 2.23 -1.11
CA ARG A 88 -6.63 2.76 0.20
C ARG A 88 -6.63 4.28 0.26
N LEU A 89 -5.67 4.95 -0.38
CA LEU A 89 -5.56 6.41 -0.38
C LEU A 89 -6.47 7.10 -1.42
N TRP A 90 -6.97 6.36 -2.41
CA TRP A 90 -7.81 6.90 -3.49
C TRP A 90 -9.29 6.54 -3.34
N SER A 91 -9.59 5.31 -2.96
CA SER A 91 -10.96 4.77 -2.96
C SER A 91 -11.72 5.18 -1.71
N GLN A 92 -13.05 4.99 -1.74
CA GLN A 92 -13.88 5.20 -0.56
C GLN A 92 -13.48 4.25 0.56
N GLU A 93 -13.64 4.69 1.82
CA GLU A 93 -13.34 3.90 3.03
C GLU A 93 -14.01 2.51 3.02
N THR A 94 -15.23 2.43 2.47
CA THR A 94 -16.04 1.21 2.33
C THR A 94 -15.46 0.19 1.36
N VAL A 95 -14.51 0.57 0.50
CA VAL A 95 -13.78 -0.34 -0.39
C VAL A 95 -12.62 -0.95 0.40
N ASN A 96 -12.92 -1.99 1.16
CA ASN A 96 -11.97 -2.63 2.07
C ASN A 96 -12.04 -4.17 2.11
N ASP A 97 -12.85 -4.78 1.26
CA ASP A 97 -12.93 -6.23 1.11
C ASP A 97 -11.72 -6.78 0.32
N VAL A 98 -10.94 -7.63 0.97
CA VAL A 98 -9.75 -8.27 0.42
C VAL A 98 -10.10 -9.28 -0.68
N ASP A 99 -11.19 -10.03 -0.53
CA ASP A 99 -11.58 -11.05 -1.49
C ASP A 99 -12.07 -10.41 -2.79
N ALA A 100 -12.78 -9.27 -2.68
CA ALA A 100 -13.15 -8.46 -3.84
C ALA A 100 -11.96 -7.72 -4.48
N ALA A 101 -10.92 -7.37 -3.70
CA ALA A 101 -9.72 -6.70 -4.21
C ALA A 101 -8.77 -7.64 -4.94
N THR A 102 -8.59 -8.85 -4.44
CA THR A 102 -7.65 -9.85 -4.97
C THR A 102 -7.75 -10.05 -6.50
N PRO A 103 -8.93 -10.33 -7.10
CA PRO A 103 -9.02 -10.53 -8.56
C PRO A 103 -8.73 -9.26 -9.36
N ARG A 104 -9.12 -8.09 -8.86
CA ARG A 104 -8.86 -6.79 -9.52
C ARG A 104 -7.37 -6.46 -9.49
N LEU A 105 -6.72 -6.67 -8.35
CA LEU A 105 -5.29 -6.43 -8.18
C LEU A 105 -4.46 -7.42 -9.02
N HIS A 106 -4.88 -8.68 -9.12
CA HIS A 106 -4.28 -9.66 -10.04
C HIS A 106 -4.36 -9.21 -11.50
N GLN A 107 -5.54 -8.77 -11.95
CA GLN A 107 -5.70 -8.24 -13.30
C GLN A 107 -4.86 -6.98 -13.53
N HIS A 108 -4.80 -6.07 -12.55
CA HIS A 108 -3.97 -4.87 -12.61
C HIS A 108 -2.48 -5.23 -12.71
N ARG A 109 -2.02 -6.22 -11.94
CA ARG A 109 -0.66 -6.76 -12.00
C ARG A 109 -0.34 -7.32 -13.38
N CYS A 110 -1.23 -8.12 -13.98
CA CYS A 110 -1.00 -8.61 -15.35
C CYS A 110 -0.92 -7.47 -16.37
N ARG A 111 -1.71 -6.39 -16.18
CA ARG A 111 -1.63 -5.20 -17.02
C ARG A 111 -0.31 -4.43 -16.85
N MET A 112 0.24 -4.38 -15.63
CA MET A 112 1.57 -3.82 -15.37
C MET A 112 2.66 -4.62 -16.09
N VAL A 113 2.63 -5.95 -15.98
CA VAL A 113 3.53 -6.88 -16.68
C VAL A 113 3.46 -6.67 -18.18
N GLN A 114 2.26 -6.59 -18.76
CA GLN A 114 2.05 -6.31 -20.19
C GLN A 114 2.65 -4.96 -20.62
N ARG A 115 2.70 -3.97 -19.71
CA ARG A 115 3.32 -2.65 -19.95
C ARG A 115 4.83 -2.63 -19.72
N GLY A 116 5.45 -3.79 -19.47
CA GLY A 116 6.88 -3.92 -19.24
C GLY A 116 7.34 -3.57 -17.81
N ILE A 117 6.41 -3.51 -16.85
CA ILE A 117 6.73 -3.34 -15.43
C ILE A 117 6.88 -4.74 -14.81
N PRO A 118 8.07 -5.16 -14.37
CA PRO A 118 8.27 -6.46 -13.74
C PRO A 118 7.70 -6.51 -12.31
N ALA A 119 6.36 -6.50 -12.19
CA ALA A 119 5.64 -6.62 -10.93
C ALA A 119 5.59 -8.08 -10.45
N GLU A 120 5.83 -8.30 -9.15
CA GLU A 120 5.82 -9.64 -8.53
C GLU A 120 4.41 -10.27 -8.55
N PRO A 121 4.30 -11.61 -8.47
CA PRO A 121 2.99 -12.26 -8.34
C PRO A 121 2.40 -12.07 -6.93
N LEU A 122 1.08 -12.05 -6.82
CA LEU A 122 0.38 -11.95 -5.53
C LEU A 122 0.28 -13.30 -4.82
N HIS A 123 -0.10 -14.33 -5.57
CA HIS A 123 -0.30 -15.71 -5.12
C HIS A 123 -0.08 -16.64 -6.33
N PRO A 124 -0.09 -17.98 -6.17
CA PRO A 124 -0.01 -18.91 -7.30
C PRO A 124 -1.06 -18.57 -8.37
N SER A 125 -0.58 -18.13 -9.54
CA SER A 125 -1.40 -17.61 -10.64
C SER A 125 -0.54 -17.43 -11.91
N TYR A 126 -1.15 -17.02 -13.02
CA TYR A 126 -0.43 -16.70 -14.26
C TYR A 126 -0.98 -15.45 -14.95
N CYS A 127 -0.17 -14.85 -15.83
CA CYS A 127 -0.57 -13.82 -16.79
C CYS A 127 -0.29 -14.33 -18.20
N ALA A 128 -1.15 -14.03 -19.18
CA ALA A 128 -0.96 -14.47 -20.56
C ALA A 128 0.27 -13.84 -21.23
N PHE A 129 0.68 -12.65 -20.79
CA PHE A 129 1.86 -11.93 -21.27
C PHE A 129 2.97 -11.98 -20.24
N ASP A 130 4.20 -12.20 -20.69
CA ASP A 130 5.41 -12.06 -19.88
C ASP A 130 6.01 -10.66 -20.08
N TRP A 131 6.63 -10.11 -19.04
CA TRP A 131 7.23 -8.76 -19.08
C TRP A 131 8.41 -8.69 -20.07
N ARG A 132 9.01 -9.83 -20.41
CA ARG A 132 10.10 -9.95 -21.40
C ARG A 132 9.61 -10.05 -22.84
N ASN A 133 8.36 -10.44 -23.06
CA ASN A 133 7.81 -10.68 -24.40
C ASN A 133 7.06 -9.45 -24.91
N LYS A 134 7.82 -8.42 -25.30
CA LYS A 134 7.29 -7.31 -26.13
C LYS A 134 7.18 -7.81 -27.57
N LYS A 135 6.02 -8.35 -27.95
CA LYS A 135 5.64 -8.43 -29.37
C LYS A 135 4.93 -7.14 -29.75
#